data_AF-A0A9N8YUF4-F1
#
_entry.id   AF-A0A9N8YUF4-F1
#
_cell.length_a   1.000
_cell.length_b   1.000
_cell.length_c   1.000
_cell.angle_alpha   90.00
_cell.angle_beta   90.00
_cell.angle_gamma   90.00
#
_symmetry.space_group_name_H-M   'P 1'
#
loop_
_entity.id
_entity.type
_entity.pdbx_description
1 polymer ?
#
loop_
_entity_poly.entity_id
_entity_poly.type
_entity_poly.pdbx_seq_one_letter_code
_entity_poly.pdbx_strand_id
1 'polypeptide(L)'
;MNHESHESHEPQPMIEVPEYFYMVDTNHLMHMIGRLIIHNDQIPLMPSNLSRFHSRAQPSISVVDYLRRIVRHTSIEKPCLLILLIYIDRVCERNRTFTITSLTVHRFLIAAVTVSSKALCDSYCTNSHYARVGGIPTQELNALELEFIKLIDWQLICAGETLQQYYVNLVNQNSNYKRIVPSENENSYESPRN
;
A
#
# COMPACT_ATOMS: atom_id res chain seq x y z
N MET A 1 -1.99 16.87 -44.04
CA MET A 1 -1.00 15.78 -44.13
C MET A 1 -0.88 15.25 -42.71
N ASN A 2 -1.85 14.43 -42.31
CA ASN A 2 -2.01 13.99 -40.92
C ASN A 2 -1.50 12.56 -40.82
N HIS A 3 -0.35 12.37 -40.18
CA HIS A 3 0.07 11.05 -39.71
C HIS A 3 -0.41 10.91 -38.27
N GLU A 4 -1.56 10.27 -38.10
CA GLU A 4 -1.92 9.60 -36.85
C GLU A 4 -1.16 8.27 -36.83
N SER A 5 -0.04 8.24 -36.10
CA SER A 5 0.61 7.00 -35.70
C SER A 5 -0.23 6.37 -34.58
N HIS A 6 -1.08 5.42 -34.96
CA HIS A 6 -1.67 4.44 -34.05
C HIS A 6 -0.54 3.60 -33.43
N GLU A 7 -0.11 3.96 -32.22
CA GLU A 7 0.69 3.06 -31.38
C GLU A 7 -0.21 1.88 -30.96
N SER A 8 0.05 0.73 -31.59
CA SER A 8 -0.54 -0.55 -31.24
C SER A 8 -0.01 -0.94 -29.87
N HIS A 9 -0.82 -0.80 -28.82
CA HIS A 9 -0.48 -1.36 -27.50
C HIS A 9 -0.58 -2.87 -27.58
N GLU A 10 0.57 -3.56 -27.69
CA GLU A 10 0.66 -4.99 -27.43
C GLU A 10 0.12 -5.29 -26.02
N PRO A 11 -0.68 -6.35 -25.83
CA PRO A 11 -1.15 -6.71 -24.50
C PRO A 11 0.06 -7.06 -23.63
N GLN A 12 0.31 -6.27 -22.58
CA GLN A 12 1.38 -6.56 -21.64
C GLN A 12 1.19 -7.97 -21.05
N PRO A 13 2.27 -8.76 -20.91
CA PRO A 13 2.17 -10.11 -20.39
C PRO A 13 1.61 -10.09 -18.96
N MET A 14 0.63 -10.95 -18.73
CA MET A 14 0.00 -11.14 -17.42
C MET A 14 1.04 -11.67 -16.42
N ILE A 15 1.25 -10.94 -15.32
CA ILE A 15 2.23 -11.26 -14.30
C ILE A 15 1.61 -12.24 -13.31
N GLU A 16 2.23 -13.41 -13.17
CA GLU A 16 1.80 -14.40 -12.19
C GLU A 16 2.42 -14.12 -10.82
N VAL A 17 1.61 -14.20 -9.77
CA VAL A 17 2.03 -13.99 -8.38
C VAL A 17 1.64 -15.18 -7.50
N PRO A 18 2.41 -15.49 -6.44
CA PRO A 18 2.14 -16.61 -5.56
C PRO A 18 0.77 -16.53 -4.87
N GLU A 19 0.29 -17.65 -4.34
CA GLU A 19 -0.97 -17.69 -3.61
C GLU A 19 -0.97 -16.77 -2.38
N TYR A 20 0.15 -16.73 -1.66
CA TYR A 20 0.25 -16.07 -0.36
C TYR A 20 1.07 -14.78 -0.41
N PHE A 21 0.59 -13.76 0.30
CA PHE A 21 1.19 -12.43 0.29
C PHE A 21 2.64 -12.39 0.82
N TYR A 22 3.03 -13.33 1.69
CA TYR A 22 4.40 -13.35 2.23
C TYR A 22 5.43 -13.86 1.21
N MET A 23 4.98 -14.55 0.16
CA MET A 23 5.82 -15.07 -0.92
C MET A 23 5.97 -14.13 -2.11
N VAL A 24 5.07 -13.15 -2.30
CA VAL A 24 5.12 -12.25 -3.47
C VAL A 24 6.28 -11.25 -3.39
N ASP A 25 6.88 -10.92 -4.53
CA ASP A 25 7.88 -9.85 -4.58
C ASP A 25 7.30 -8.49 -4.14
N THR A 26 8.08 -7.77 -3.33
CA THR A 26 7.67 -6.48 -2.76
C THR A 26 7.37 -5.43 -3.83
N ASN A 27 8.04 -5.48 -4.99
CA ASN A 27 7.78 -4.52 -6.09
C ASN A 27 6.39 -4.69 -6.69
N HIS A 28 5.88 -5.92 -6.77
CA HIS A 28 4.52 -6.16 -7.24
C HIS A 28 3.49 -5.58 -6.26
N LEU A 29 3.69 -5.77 -4.95
CA LEU A 29 2.83 -5.14 -3.93
C LEU A 29 2.85 -3.61 -4.04
N MET A 30 4.03 -3.00 -4.11
CA MET A 30 4.17 -1.55 -4.27
C MET A 30 3.46 -1.03 -5.52
N HIS A 31 3.63 -1.73 -6.64
CA HIS A 31 3.01 -1.33 -7.89
C HIS A 31 1.49 -1.38 -7.81
N MET A 32 0.92 -2.48 -7.31
CA MET A 32 -0.53 -2.64 -7.15
C MET A 32 -1.13 -1.63 -6.16
N ILE A 33 -0.48 -1.42 -5.00
CA ILE A 33 -0.93 -0.44 -4.00
C ILE A 33 -0.86 0.99 -4.58
N GLY A 34 0.25 1.34 -5.23
CA GLY A 34 0.41 2.67 -5.83
C GLY A 34 -0.63 2.95 -6.92
N ARG A 35 -0.96 1.96 -7.74
CA ARG A 35 -2.04 2.04 -8.74
C ARG A 35 -3.41 2.29 -8.11
N LEU A 36 -3.73 1.56 -7.04
CA LEU A 36 -4.99 1.69 -6.31
C LEU A 36 -5.14 3.09 -5.70
N ILE A 37 -4.08 3.60 -5.07
CA ILE A 37 -4.07 4.94 -4.48
C ILE A 37 -4.26 6.03 -5.54
N ILE A 38 -3.63 5.91 -6.71
CA ILE A 38 -3.81 6.87 -7.81
C ILE A 38 -5.22 6.83 -8.39
N HIS A 39 -5.80 5.63 -8.55
CA HIS A 39 -7.15 5.50 -9.13
C HIS A 39 -8.22 6.12 -8.22
N ASN A 40 -8.02 6.08 -6.90
CA ASN A 40 -8.94 6.63 -5.91
C ASN A 40 -8.87 8.18 -5.76
N ASP A 41 -7.94 8.86 -6.45
CA ASP A 41 -7.81 10.33 -6.45
C ASP A 41 -8.97 11.03 -7.23
N GLN A 42 -9.82 10.26 -7.93
CA GLN A 42 -10.92 10.77 -8.77
C GLN A 42 -12.28 10.90 -8.05
N ILE A 43 -12.37 10.60 -6.75
CA ILE A 43 -13.64 10.71 -6.01
C ILE A 43 -13.86 12.17 -5.59
N PRO A 44 -14.96 12.83 -5.99
CA PRO A 44 -15.19 14.24 -5.69
C PRO A 44 -15.30 14.50 -4.18
N LEU A 45 -14.49 15.46 -3.72
CA LEU A 45 -14.26 15.79 -2.33
C LEU A 45 -15.39 16.65 -1.76
N MET A 46 -15.82 16.35 -0.53
CA MET A 46 -16.53 17.32 0.31
C MET A 46 -15.49 18.29 0.90
N PRO A 47 -15.75 19.62 0.92
CA PRO A 47 -14.81 20.57 1.49
C PRO A 47 -14.67 20.28 2.98
N SER A 48 -13.49 19.83 3.43
CA SER A 48 -13.23 19.50 4.83
C SER A 48 -12.04 20.23 5.42
N ASN A 49 -12.13 20.42 6.73
CA ASN A 49 -11.15 21.03 7.61
C ASN A 49 -9.73 20.50 7.33
N LEU A 50 -8.76 21.41 7.21
CA LEU A 50 -7.35 21.10 7.01
C LEU A 50 -6.87 20.06 8.05
N SER A 51 -6.52 18.86 7.60
CA SER A 51 -5.87 17.84 8.46
C SER A 51 -4.35 17.99 8.45
N ARG A 52 -3.62 17.42 9.43
CA ARG A 52 -2.15 17.47 9.44
C ARG A 52 -1.49 16.77 8.25
N PHE A 53 -2.22 15.89 7.57
CA PHE A 53 -1.74 15.21 6.38
C PHE A 53 -1.74 16.10 5.14
N HIS A 54 -2.37 17.28 5.16
CA HIS A 54 -2.35 18.17 4.00
C HIS A 54 -0.96 18.80 3.80
N SER A 55 -0.41 18.61 2.59
CA SER A 55 0.78 19.32 2.14
C SER A 55 0.43 20.74 1.68
N ARG A 56 1.37 21.67 1.83
CA ARG A 56 1.21 23.06 1.36
C ARG A 56 1.06 23.17 -0.16
N ALA A 57 1.69 22.24 -0.87
CA ALA A 57 1.61 22.07 -2.31
C ALA A 57 1.77 20.57 -2.62
N GLN A 58 1.28 20.14 -3.77
CA GLN A 58 1.46 18.76 -4.24
C GLN A 58 2.96 18.45 -4.37
N PRO A 59 3.46 17.37 -3.75
CA PRO A 59 4.84 16.96 -3.93
C PRO A 59 5.14 16.60 -5.40
N SER A 60 6.34 16.94 -5.87
CA SER A 60 6.77 16.66 -7.25
C SER A 60 7.06 15.18 -7.51
N ILE A 61 7.26 14.39 -6.45
CA ILE A 61 7.48 12.94 -6.53
C ILE A 61 6.14 12.21 -6.63
N SER A 62 6.04 11.25 -7.55
CA SER A 62 4.84 10.41 -7.67
C SER A 62 4.65 9.53 -6.41
N VAL A 63 3.42 9.09 -6.17
CA VAL A 63 3.12 8.18 -5.04
C VAL A 63 3.91 6.88 -5.14
N VAL A 64 4.03 6.33 -6.35
CA VAL A 64 4.77 5.08 -6.62
C VAL A 64 6.27 5.27 -6.35
N ASP A 65 6.86 6.37 -6.81
CA ASP A 65 8.28 6.65 -6.57
C ASP A 65 8.56 6.92 -5.09
N TYR A 66 7.62 7.55 -4.39
CA TYR A 66 7.71 7.79 -2.96
C TYR A 66 7.64 6.49 -2.16
N LEU A 67 6.70 5.59 -2.48
CA LEU A 67 6.65 4.25 -1.90
C LEU A 67 7.94 3.49 -2.17
N ARG A 68 8.46 3.51 -3.40
CA ARG A 68 9.73 2.86 -3.75
C ARG A 68 10.89 3.39 -2.92
N ARG A 69 10.97 4.71 -2.72
CA ARG A 69 11.96 5.35 -1.85
C ARG A 69 11.83 4.85 -0.40
N ILE A 70 10.61 4.79 0.13
CA ILE A 70 10.38 4.29 1.50
C ILE A 70 10.85 2.85 1.63
N VAL A 71 10.38 1.94 0.77
CA VAL A 71 10.72 0.51 0.83
C VAL A 71 12.21 0.29 0.75
N ARG A 72 12.90 0.97 -0.19
CA ARG A 72 14.35 0.84 -0.38
C ARG A 72 15.17 1.25 0.83
N HIS A 73 14.69 2.20 1.63
CA HIS A 73 15.47 2.83 2.68
C HIS A 73 15.03 2.48 4.11
N THR A 74 13.92 1.77 4.31
CA THR A 74 13.37 1.50 5.66
C THR A 74 13.25 0.02 6.01
N SER A 75 13.68 -0.88 5.13
CA SER A 75 13.59 -2.35 5.34
C SER A 75 12.20 -2.82 5.71
N ILE A 76 11.16 -2.19 5.17
CA ILE A 76 9.77 -2.51 5.49
C ILE A 76 9.39 -3.92 5.01
N GLU A 77 8.67 -4.64 5.86
CA GLU A 77 8.18 -5.98 5.54
C GLU A 77 6.86 -5.95 4.75
N LYS A 78 6.57 -7.05 4.04
CA LYS A 78 5.35 -7.18 3.22
C LYS A 78 4.04 -7.00 4.01
N PRO A 79 3.88 -7.55 5.24
CA PRO A 79 2.70 -7.27 6.07
C PRO A 79 2.50 -5.76 6.32
N CYS A 80 3.59 -5.02 6.57
CA CYS A 80 3.56 -3.59 6.86
C CYS A 80 3.17 -2.74 5.65
N LEU A 81 3.43 -3.19 4.43
CA LEU A 81 2.93 -2.56 3.21
C LEU A 81 1.46 -2.86 2.98
N LEU A 82 1.05 -4.11 3.20
CA LEU A 82 -0.31 -4.54 2.90
C LEU A 82 -1.32 -3.99 3.91
N ILE A 83 -0.94 -3.89 5.20
CA ILE A 83 -1.78 -3.29 6.23
C ILE A 83 -2.07 -1.80 5.97
N LEU A 84 -1.29 -1.13 5.11
CA LEU A 84 -1.59 0.25 4.72
C LEU A 84 -2.98 0.36 4.11
N LEU A 85 -3.43 -0.63 3.33
CA LEU A 85 -4.78 -0.64 2.77
C LEU A 85 -5.85 -0.72 3.87
N ILE A 86 -5.63 -1.55 4.88
CA ILE A 86 -6.52 -1.67 6.06
C ILE A 86 -6.53 -0.35 6.83
N TYR A 87 -5.39 0.31 6.97
CA TYR A 87 -5.32 1.62 7.62
C TYR A 87 -6.08 2.70 6.86
N ILE A 88 -6.06 2.68 5.52
CA ILE A 88 -6.87 3.58 4.71
C ILE A 88 -8.35 3.39 5.04
N ASP A 89 -8.83 2.13 5.02
CA ASP A 89 -10.23 1.83 5.32
C ASP A 89 -10.62 2.25 6.75
N ARG A 90 -9.79 1.95 7.75
CA ARG A 90 -10.01 2.37 9.15
C ARG A 90 -10.12 3.88 9.30
N VAL A 91 -9.28 4.65 8.60
CA VAL A 91 -9.35 6.11 8.62
C VAL A 91 -10.61 6.61 7.91
N CYS A 92 -10.97 6.04 6.76
CA CYS A 92 -12.16 6.41 6.01
C CYS A 92 -13.46 6.10 6.78
N GLU A 93 -13.51 4.98 7.51
CA GLU A 93 -14.65 4.59 8.36
C GLU A 93 -14.86 5.57 9.52
N ARG A 94 -13.76 5.98 10.18
CA ARG A 94 -13.80 6.83 11.37
C ARG A 94 -13.86 8.32 11.05
N ASN A 95 -13.28 8.73 9.94
CA ASN A 95 -13.24 10.11 9.51
C ASN A 95 -13.72 10.22 8.07
N ARG A 96 -15.05 10.23 7.91
CA ARG A 96 -15.72 10.38 6.62
C ARG A 96 -15.37 11.67 5.86
N THR A 97 -14.74 12.63 6.54
CA THR A 97 -14.29 13.90 5.94
C THR A 97 -12.83 13.87 5.49
N PHE A 98 -12.06 12.86 5.91
CA PHE A 98 -10.69 12.68 5.45
C PHE A 98 -10.69 11.96 4.10
N THR A 99 -9.97 12.52 3.14
CA THR A 99 -9.78 11.86 1.84
C THR A 99 -8.30 11.76 1.52
N ILE A 100 -7.92 10.62 0.98
CA ILE A 100 -6.58 10.41 0.43
C ILE A 100 -6.56 11.02 -0.95
N THR A 101 -5.79 12.09 -1.07
CA THR A 101 -5.60 12.83 -2.31
C THR A 101 -4.12 13.00 -2.59
N SER A 102 -3.79 13.46 -3.78
CA SER A 102 -2.43 13.92 -4.11
C SER A 102 -1.83 14.93 -3.12
N LEU A 103 -2.63 15.63 -2.30
CA LEU A 103 -2.14 16.54 -1.25
C LEU A 103 -1.92 15.88 0.11
N THR A 104 -2.62 14.78 0.41
CA THR A 104 -2.57 14.12 1.73
C THR A 104 -1.75 12.83 1.76
N VAL A 105 -1.65 12.15 0.61
CA VAL A 105 -1.11 10.79 0.50
C VAL A 105 0.33 10.63 0.98
N HIS A 106 1.26 11.54 0.65
CA HIS A 106 2.67 11.35 1.02
C HIS A 106 2.88 11.40 2.53
N ARG A 107 2.28 12.39 3.20
CA ARG A 107 2.33 12.52 4.67
C ARG A 107 1.61 11.36 5.34
N PHE A 108 0.49 10.91 4.77
CA PHE A 108 -0.23 9.73 5.25
C PHE A 108 0.65 8.48 5.17
N LEU A 109 1.26 8.22 4.01
CA LEU A 109 2.06 7.03 3.77
C LEU A 109 3.27 6.93 4.71
N ILE A 110 4.03 8.01 4.90
CA ILE A 110 5.20 7.94 5.79
C ILE A 110 4.81 7.73 7.25
N ALA A 111 3.69 8.31 7.71
CA ALA A 111 3.17 8.09 9.05
C ALA A 111 2.67 6.64 9.20
N ALA A 112 1.87 6.16 8.25
CA ALA A 112 1.31 4.81 8.24
C ALA A 112 2.40 3.73 8.22
N VAL A 113 3.46 3.91 7.42
CA VAL A 113 4.62 3.01 7.37
C VAL A 113 5.41 3.02 8.69
N THR A 114 5.63 4.21 9.27
CA THR A 114 6.33 4.33 10.55
C THR A 114 5.57 3.55 11.64
N VAL A 115 4.25 3.73 11.69
CA VAL A 115 3.37 3.06 12.65
C VAL A 115 3.31 1.56 12.39
N SER A 116 3.11 1.11 11.16
CA SER A 116 3.02 -0.32 10.85
C SER A 116 4.33 -1.06 11.14
N SER A 117 5.48 -0.46 10.81
CA SER A 117 6.79 -1.08 11.07
C SER A 117 7.03 -1.24 12.57
N LYS A 118 6.76 -0.19 13.37
CA LYS A 118 6.92 -0.26 14.83
C LYS A 118 5.95 -1.20 15.53
N ALA A 119 4.77 -1.41 14.94
CA ALA A 119 3.74 -2.25 15.54
C ALA A 119 3.92 -3.74 15.22
N LEU A 120 4.50 -4.06 14.06
CA LEU A 120 4.47 -5.41 13.50
C LEU A 120 5.86 -6.03 13.30
N CYS A 121 6.92 -5.23 13.18
CA CYS A 121 8.27 -5.74 12.94
C CYS A 121 9.09 -5.79 14.22
N ASP A 122 9.91 -6.84 14.37
CA ASP A 122 10.90 -6.95 15.45
C ASP A 122 12.06 -5.97 15.26
N SER A 123 12.33 -5.57 14.01
CA SER A 123 13.38 -4.61 13.64
C SER A 123 12.77 -3.45 12.85
N TYR A 124 12.85 -2.24 13.42
CA TYR A 124 12.32 -1.02 12.82
C TYR A 124 13.31 0.16 12.97
N CYS A 125 13.16 1.18 12.13
CA CYS A 125 14.03 2.36 12.16
C CYS A 125 13.58 3.40 13.20
N THR A 126 14.44 4.38 13.50
CA THR A 126 14.07 5.53 14.32
C THR A 126 13.20 6.52 13.54
N ASN A 127 12.41 7.35 14.25
CA ASN A 127 11.65 8.43 13.60
C ASN A 127 12.54 9.39 12.83
N SER A 128 13.75 9.68 13.31
CA SER A 128 14.69 10.52 12.58
C SER A 128 15.07 9.93 11.22
N HIS A 129 15.20 8.60 11.13
CA HIS A 129 15.46 7.90 9.89
C HIS A 129 14.26 7.92 8.96
N TYR A 130 13.07 7.54 9.45
CA TYR A 130 11.83 7.62 8.67
C TYR A 130 11.56 9.04 8.15
N ALA A 131 11.79 10.07 8.97
CA ALA A 131 11.58 11.47 8.59
C ALA A 131 12.53 11.90 7.47
N ARG A 132 13.81 11.49 7.54
CA ARG A 132 14.81 11.72 6.48
C ARG A 132 14.41 11.03 5.17
N VAL A 133 13.93 9.79 5.24
CA VAL A 133 13.41 9.07 4.08
C VAL A 133 12.16 9.75 3.53
N GLY A 134 11.26 10.20 4.40
CA GLY A 134 10.02 10.88 4.02
C GLY A 134 10.18 12.32 3.52
N GLY A 135 11.36 12.92 3.72
CA GLY A 135 11.64 14.30 3.33
C GLY A 135 10.97 15.35 4.22
N ILE A 136 10.71 15.03 5.49
CA ILE A 136 10.06 15.92 6.46
C ILE A 136 10.89 16.07 7.74
N PRO A 137 10.70 17.16 8.52
CA PRO A 137 11.31 17.28 9.85
C PRO A 137 10.89 16.15 10.79
N THR A 138 11.80 15.70 11.65
CA THR A 138 11.49 14.63 12.63
C THR A 138 10.34 15.01 13.57
N GLN A 139 10.30 16.25 14.03
CA GLN A 139 9.19 16.75 14.86
C GLN A 139 7.84 16.65 14.14
N GLU A 140 7.84 16.88 12.83
CA GLU A 140 6.65 16.76 12.01
C GLU A 140 6.21 15.29 11.89
N LEU A 141 7.15 14.37 11.64
CA LEU A 141 6.84 12.95 11.63
C LEU A 141 6.29 12.48 12.98
N ASN A 142 6.87 12.91 14.09
CA ASN A 142 6.38 12.55 15.43
C ASN A 142 4.92 13.00 15.63
N ALA A 143 4.58 14.20 15.15
CA ALA A 143 3.21 14.71 15.23
C ALA A 143 2.25 13.93 14.32
N LEU A 144 2.68 13.60 13.10
CA LEU A 144 1.90 12.79 12.16
C LEU A 144 1.67 11.37 12.68
N GLU A 145 2.68 10.74 13.27
CA GLU A 145 2.58 9.42 13.90
C GLU A 145 1.51 9.41 15.00
N LEU A 146 1.57 10.39 15.92
CA LEU A 146 0.58 10.49 17.00
C LEU A 146 -0.84 10.75 16.46
N GLU A 147 -0.98 11.62 15.46
CA GLU A 147 -2.29 11.90 14.86
C GLU A 147 -2.84 10.67 14.12
N PHE A 148 -1.99 9.94 13.41
CA PHE A 148 -2.36 8.71 12.72
C PHE A 148 -2.88 7.64 13.68
N ILE A 149 -2.16 7.36 14.77
CA ILE A 149 -2.55 6.37 15.78
C ILE A 149 -3.91 6.73 16.40
N LYS A 150 -4.16 8.02 16.64
CA LYS A 150 -5.46 8.51 17.12
C LYS A 150 -6.58 8.31 16.08
N LEU A 151 -6.31 8.56 14.80
CA LEU A 151 -7.30 8.40 13.74
C LEU A 151 -7.76 6.94 13.57
N ILE A 152 -6.86 5.99 13.75
CA ILE A 152 -7.20 4.55 13.73
C ILE A 152 -7.50 3.98 15.13
N ASP A 153 -7.56 4.84 16.16
CA ASP A 153 -7.91 4.49 17.54
C ASP A 153 -7.15 3.27 18.07
N TRP A 154 -5.83 3.32 17.89
CA TRP A 154 -4.90 2.28 18.34
C TRP A 154 -5.18 0.88 17.77
N GLN A 155 -6.04 0.75 16.76
CA GLN A 155 -6.24 -0.49 16.02
C GLN A 155 -5.08 -0.65 15.03
N LEU A 156 -3.94 -1.17 15.53
CA LEU A 156 -2.69 -1.30 14.75
C LEU A 156 -2.52 -2.69 14.12
N ILE A 157 -3.15 -3.72 14.69
CA ILE A 157 -2.94 -5.11 14.31
C ILE A 157 -4.14 -5.62 13.51
N CYS A 158 -3.93 -6.66 12.71
CA CYS A 158 -4.98 -7.44 12.06
C CYS A 158 -4.55 -8.91 11.96
N ALA A 159 -5.52 -9.80 11.73
CA ALA A 159 -5.24 -11.22 11.54
C ALA A 159 -4.56 -11.47 10.18
N GLY A 160 -3.71 -12.50 10.10
CA GLY A 160 -3.04 -12.89 8.85
C GLY A 160 -4.01 -13.24 7.73
N GLU A 161 -5.17 -13.81 8.06
CA GLU A 161 -6.26 -14.10 7.12
C GLU A 161 -6.84 -12.82 6.51
N THR A 162 -6.99 -11.76 7.32
CA THR A 162 -7.42 -10.45 6.83
C THR A 162 -6.41 -9.87 5.85
N LEU A 163 -5.11 -9.90 6.20
CA LEU A 163 -4.05 -9.48 5.27
C LEU A 163 -4.12 -10.28 3.97
N GLN A 164 -4.22 -11.60 4.05
CA GLN A 164 -4.32 -12.45 2.87
C GLN A 164 -5.53 -12.07 2.00
N GLN A 165 -6.69 -11.79 2.59
CA GLN A 165 -7.87 -11.33 1.83
C GLN A 165 -7.63 -10.00 1.12
N TYR A 166 -6.98 -9.04 1.77
CA TYR A 166 -6.60 -7.78 1.15
C TYR A 166 -5.63 -7.97 -0.02
N TYR A 167 -4.67 -8.90 0.11
CA TYR A 167 -3.78 -9.27 -1.00
C TYR A 167 -4.55 -9.86 -2.19
N VAL A 168 -5.46 -10.81 -1.94
CA VAL A 168 -6.29 -11.41 -2.99
C VAL A 168 -7.12 -10.35 -3.70
N ASN A 169 -7.77 -9.45 -2.95
CA ASN A 169 -8.55 -8.36 -3.51
C ASN A 169 -7.68 -7.41 -4.34
N LEU A 170 -6.48 -7.09 -3.86
CA LEU A 170 -5.53 -6.24 -4.55
C LEU A 170 -5.08 -6.82 -5.89
N VAL A 171 -4.80 -8.13 -5.94
CA VAL A 171 -4.46 -8.83 -7.19
C VAL A 171 -5.64 -8.81 -8.16
N ASN A 172 -6.85 -9.15 -7.69
CA ASN A 172 -8.05 -9.21 -8.53
C ASN A 172 -8.44 -7.84 -9.13
N GLN A 173 -8.14 -6.74 -8.44
CA GLN A 173 -8.39 -5.38 -8.94
C GLN A 173 -7.37 -4.92 -9.99
N ASN A 174 -6.26 -5.63 -10.17
CA ASN A 174 -5.24 -5.30 -11.16
C ASN A 174 -5.25 -6.32 -12.30
N SER A 175 -5.81 -5.92 -13.46
CA SER A 175 -5.93 -6.75 -14.66
C SER A 175 -4.63 -7.38 -15.16
N ASN A 176 -3.48 -6.79 -14.81
CA ASN A 176 -2.17 -7.26 -15.25
C ASN A 176 -1.60 -8.36 -14.36
N TYR A 177 -2.27 -8.73 -13.26
CA TYR A 177 -1.79 -9.72 -12.31
C TYR A 177 -2.76 -10.89 -12.20
N LYS A 178 -2.20 -12.09 -12.03
CA LYS A 178 -2.96 -13.31 -11.76
C LYS A 178 -2.31 -14.10 -10.64
N ARG A 179 -3.13 -14.53 -9.68
CA ARG A 179 -2.68 -15.36 -8.57
C ARG A 179 -2.62 -16.83 -8.98
N ILE A 180 -1.52 -17.50 -8.67
CA ILE A 180 -1.38 -18.95 -8.83
C ILE A 180 -1.98 -19.59 -7.59
N VAL A 181 -3.06 -20.36 -7.76
CA VAL A 181 -3.62 -21.22 -6.72
C VAL A 181 -3.22 -22.64 -7.07
N PRO A 182 -2.53 -23.39 -6.19
CA PRO A 182 -2.23 -24.79 -6.41
C PRO A 182 -3.54 -25.54 -6.71
N SER A 183 -3.62 -26.19 -7.86
CA SER A 183 -4.74 -27.07 -8.18
C SER A 183 -4.76 -28.24 -7.20
N GLU A 184 -5.90 -28.50 -6.56
CA GLU A 184 -6.12 -29.61 -5.60
C GLU A 184 -5.94 -31.03 -6.20
N ASN A 185 -5.42 -31.18 -7.42
CA ASN A 185 -5.45 -32.41 -8.21
C ASN A 185 -4.08 -33.12 -8.40
N GLU A 186 -3.16 -33.05 -7.43
CA GLU A 186 -1.92 -33.85 -7.44
C GLU A 186 -1.68 -34.64 -6.14
N ASN A 187 -2.74 -35.08 -5.46
CA ASN A 187 -2.66 -36.04 -4.34
C ASN A 187 -3.47 -37.32 -4.59
N SER A 188 -3.53 -37.80 -5.83
CA SER A 188 -3.90 -39.20 -6.09
C SER A 188 -2.65 -40.08 -6.01
N TYR A 189 -2.09 -40.23 -4.80
CA TYR A 189 -1.17 -41.32 -4.55
C TYR A 189 -1.95 -42.63 -4.67
N GLU A 190 -1.66 -43.36 -5.75
CA GLU A 190 -2.02 -44.76 -5.93
C GLU A 190 -1.71 -45.53 -4.64
N SER A 191 -2.76 -45.98 -3.94
CA SER A 191 -2.62 -47.07 -2.99
C SER A 191 -2.34 -48.35 -3.78
N PRO A 192 -1.25 -49.09 -3.52
CA PRO A 192 -1.06 -50.37 -4.16
C PRO A 192 -2.17 -51.30 -3.68
N ARG A 193 -2.96 -51.81 -4.63
CA ARG A 193 -3.96 -52.86 -4.37
C ARG A 193 -3.22 -54.11 -3.87
N ASN A 194 -3.78 -54.71 -2.82
CA ASN A 194 -3.41 -55.99 -2.18
C ASN A 194 -2.93 -57.09 -3.13
#